data_AF-A0A2T0BGU7-F1
#
_entry.id   AF-A0A2T0BGU7-F1
#
_cell.length_a   1.000
_cell.length_b   1.000
_cell.length_c   1.000
_cell.angle_alpha   90.00
_cell.angle_beta   90.00
_cell.angle_gamma   90.00
#
_symmetry.space_group_name_H-M   'P 1'
#
loop_
_entity.id
_entity.type
_entity.pdbx_description
1 polymer ?
#
loop_
_entity_poly.entity_id
_entity_poly.type
_entity_poly.pdbx_seq_one_letter_code
_entity_poly.pdbx_strand_id
1 'polypeptide(L)'
;MAKNKRRGKKFLEMLLSILMATIMVSSATPATTNAATVDGQAIVAEAKNHLGKPYEWAGKGPGTFDCSGLTAYIYRQVAGIEIGESTYTQINAGTEVSQAEMQPGDLVFPHDGHVGIYIGNNQMIHSPKAGDVVKISDIYSFWRARIIIATAPNTTLQAAKPIVLAETGEAPVFDANFYANKYSDLRQAFGTNEAQLYNHWITYGIKEGRTASEIFDVKFYLANNKDLINAFGATNYTAAYNHFRNDGFREGRNLSPVFNMGYYSKNNPDLVNAYGKDYSAIMNHFKVYGMNEEVQVKILT
;
A
#
# COMPACT_ATOMS: atom_id res chain seq x y z
N MET A 1 -23.96 59.49 -68.54
CA MET A 1 -22.83 58.63 -68.14
C MET A 1 -23.35 57.55 -67.20
N ALA A 2 -23.00 56.29 -67.51
CA ALA A 2 -23.12 55.02 -66.78
C ALA A 2 -24.44 54.71 -66.00
N LYS A 3 -25.31 53.80 -66.49
CA LYS A 3 -25.32 52.31 -66.29
C LYS A 3 -25.49 51.92 -64.80
N ASN A 4 -26.30 50.96 -64.35
CA ASN A 4 -27.16 49.93 -64.92
C ASN A 4 -27.88 49.36 -63.67
N LYS A 5 -29.21 49.24 -63.63
CA LYS A 5 -29.93 48.00 -63.97
C LYS A 5 -29.58 46.81 -63.06
N ARG A 6 -30.54 46.44 -62.19
CA ARG A 6 -31.22 45.12 -62.12
C ARG A 6 -32.10 45.11 -60.86
N ARG A 7 -33.42 45.20 -60.99
CA ARG A 7 -34.35 44.06 -61.12
C ARG A 7 -34.14 43.00 -60.03
N GLY A 8 -35.12 42.88 -59.13
CA GLY A 8 -35.44 41.63 -58.45
C GLY A 8 -35.65 41.76 -56.94
N LYS A 9 -36.84 41.35 -56.49
CA LYS A 9 -37.18 40.97 -55.10
C LYS A 9 -37.39 42.10 -54.08
N LYS A 10 -38.52 42.78 -54.18
CA LYS A 10 -39.19 43.38 -53.01
C LYS A 10 -40.60 42.81 -52.97
N PHE A 11 -40.81 41.71 -52.26
CA PHE A 11 -42.11 41.17 -51.81
C PHE A 11 -41.89 39.83 -51.06
N LEU A 12 -40.97 39.82 -50.11
CA LEU A 12 -40.79 38.66 -49.24
C LEU A 12 -40.16 39.06 -47.90
N GLU A 13 -40.75 40.04 -47.23
CA GLU A 13 -40.52 40.22 -45.81
C GLU A 13 -41.88 40.35 -45.14
N MET A 14 -42.04 39.65 -44.02
CA MET A 14 -43.24 39.52 -43.19
C MET A 14 -44.07 38.24 -43.45
N LEU A 15 -43.91 37.30 -42.50
CA LEU A 15 -44.72 36.11 -42.19
C LEU A 15 -44.35 34.78 -42.90
N LEU A 16 -43.38 34.06 -42.33
CA LEU A 16 -43.68 32.70 -41.85
C LEU A 16 -42.72 32.31 -40.71
N SER A 17 -43.31 32.21 -39.53
CA SER A 17 -42.76 31.69 -38.29
C SER A 17 -42.33 30.21 -38.42
N ILE A 18 -41.49 29.78 -37.47
CA ILE A 18 -40.91 28.44 -37.27
C ILE A 18 -39.52 28.30 -37.92
N LEU A 19 -38.56 29.11 -37.42
CA LEU A 19 -37.17 28.68 -37.41
C LEU A 19 -36.98 27.85 -36.13
N MET A 20 -36.66 26.57 -36.29
CA MET A 20 -36.22 25.68 -35.23
C MET A 20 -35.16 26.39 -34.38
N ALA A 21 -35.49 26.70 -33.14
CA ALA A 21 -34.49 26.90 -32.11
C ALA A 21 -33.87 25.53 -31.84
N THR A 22 -32.87 25.15 -32.62
CA THR A 22 -31.95 24.09 -32.23
C THR A 22 -31.29 24.57 -30.96
N ILE A 23 -31.74 24.01 -29.83
CA ILE A 23 -31.03 24.06 -28.57
C ILE A 23 -29.68 23.39 -28.87
N MET A 24 -28.66 24.21 -29.10
CA MET A 24 -27.27 23.77 -28.96
C MET A 24 -27.11 23.51 -27.47
N VAL A 25 -27.48 22.32 -27.01
CA VAL A 25 -26.97 21.79 -25.75
C VAL A 25 -25.48 21.65 -26.01
N SER A 26 -24.72 22.69 -25.69
CA SER A 26 -23.30 22.58 -25.51
C SER A 26 -23.15 21.60 -24.35
N SER A 27 -22.92 20.34 -24.67
CA SER A 27 -22.43 19.36 -23.72
C SER A 27 -21.07 19.89 -23.28
N ALA A 28 -21.07 20.68 -22.19
CA ALA A 28 -19.86 20.96 -21.47
C ALA A 28 -19.28 19.61 -21.10
N THR A 29 -18.19 19.22 -21.75
CA THR A 29 -17.35 18.14 -21.30
C THR A 29 -17.07 18.43 -19.83
N PRO A 30 -17.31 17.48 -18.90
CA PRO A 30 -16.90 17.70 -17.53
C PRO A 30 -15.40 17.96 -17.58
N ALA A 31 -14.97 19.15 -17.16
CA ALA A 31 -13.57 19.43 -16.94
C ALA A 31 -13.11 18.37 -15.93
N THR A 32 -12.28 17.44 -16.38
CA THR A 32 -11.46 16.62 -15.51
C THR A 32 -10.69 17.59 -14.64
N THR A 33 -11.08 17.71 -13.38
CA THR A 33 -10.29 18.39 -12.37
C THR A 33 -8.93 17.71 -12.37
N ASN A 34 -7.93 18.38 -12.96
CA ASN A 34 -6.54 18.01 -12.75
C ASN A 34 -6.32 18.10 -11.24
N ALA A 35 -6.30 16.94 -10.56
CA ALA A 35 -5.85 16.88 -9.18
C ALA A 35 -4.47 17.53 -9.14
N ALA A 36 -4.31 18.60 -8.36
CA ALA A 36 -3.02 19.26 -8.25
C ALA A 36 -2.02 18.24 -7.71
N THR A 37 -0.95 17.98 -8.46
CA THR A 37 0.17 17.17 -7.99
C THR A 37 0.78 17.86 -6.77
N VAL A 38 1.20 17.09 -5.75
CA VAL A 38 1.98 17.63 -4.63
C VAL A 38 3.22 18.33 -5.19
N ASP A 39 3.60 19.49 -4.64
CA ASP A 39 4.84 20.17 -5.02
C ASP A 39 6.03 19.31 -4.55
N GLY A 40 6.54 18.50 -5.47
CA GLY A 40 7.64 17.59 -5.21
C GLY A 40 8.93 18.30 -4.81
N GLN A 41 9.16 19.54 -5.24
CA GLN A 41 10.33 20.31 -4.80
C GLN A 41 10.21 20.73 -3.34
N ALA A 42 9.00 21.06 -2.87
CA ALA A 42 8.76 21.35 -1.45
C ALA A 42 8.97 20.10 -0.58
N ILE A 43 8.55 18.92 -1.06
CA ILE A 43 8.81 17.63 -0.41
C ILE A 43 10.31 17.37 -0.27
N VAL A 44 11.07 17.56 -1.35
CA VAL A 44 12.54 17.39 -1.34
C VAL A 44 13.22 18.43 -0.44
N ALA A 45 12.75 19.68 -0.44
CA ALA A 45 13.27 20.73 0.41
C ALA A 45 13.09 20.40 1.90
N GLU A 46 11.90 19.94 2.29
CA GLU A 46 11.67 19.51 3.67
C GLU A 46 12.50 18.27 4.01
N ALA A 47 12.58 17.28 3.13
CA ALA A 47 13.42 16.10 3.34
C ALA A 47 14.89 16.45 3.66
N LYS A 48 15.43 17.48 3.00
CA LYS A 48 16.80 17.97 3.25
C LYS A 48 16.99 18.55 4.65
N ASN A 49 15.94 19.10 5.28
CA ASN A 49 15.99 19.62 6.66
C ASN A 49 16.21 18.52 7.71
N HIS A 50 16.05 17.25 7.32
CA HIS A 50 16.22 16.10 8.20
C HIS A 50 17.54 15.37 8.05
N LEU A 51 18.40 15.77 7.10
CA LEU A 51 19.72 15.14 6.90
C LEU A 51 20.54 15.12 8.19
N GLY A 52 21.16 13.98 8.48
CA GLY A 52 21.98 13.75 9.68
C GLY A 52 21.20 13.34 10.93
N LYS A 53 19.86 13.37 10.92
CA LYS A 53 19.07 12.87 12.06
C LYS A 53 19.18 11.34 12.17
N PRO A 54 19.28 10.78 13.38
CA PRO A 54 19.53 9.35 13.56
C PRO A 54 18.31 8.50 13.17
N TYR A 55 18.61 7.30 12.68
CA TYR A 55 17.59 6.27 12.51
C TYR A 55 17.10 5.77 13.87
N GLU A 56 15.78 5.61 14.00
CA GLU A 56 15.16 4.90 15.11
C GLU A 56 14.01 4.05 14.59
N TRP A 57 13.97 2.76 14.96
CA TRP A 57 12.86 1.88 14.60
C TRP A 57 11.53 2.43 15.13
N ALA A 58 10.49 2.50 14.29
CA ALA A 58 9.23 3.17 14.60
C ALA A 58 9.35 4.67 14.91
N GLY A 59 10.48 5.30 14.56
CA GLY A 59 10.71 6.73 14.70
C GLY A 59 9.87 7.53 13.70
N LYS A 60 9.12 8.52 14.19
CA LYS A 60 8.12 9.29 13.43
C LYS A 60 8.37 10.79 13.44
N GLY A 61 9.59 11.18 13.82
CA GLY A 61 10.02 12.58 13.91
C GLY A 61 9.61 13.31 15.19
N PRO A 62 9.98 14.60 15.30
CA PRO A 62 10.87 15.30 14.37
C PRO A 62 12.36 15.04 14.62
N GLY A 63 12.73 14.36 15.72
CA GLY A 63 14.11 14.14 16.15
C GLY A 63 14.78 12.90 15.55
N THR A 64 14.03 11.81 15.38
CA THR A 64 14.50 10.51 14.91
C THR A 64 13.48 9.88 13.96
N PHE A 65 13.93 9.00 13.06
CA PHE A 65 13.06 8.46 12.00
C PHE A 65 13.39 7.01 11.62
N ASP A 66 12.38 6.19 11.35
CA ASP A 66 12.53 5.07 10.42
C ASP A 66 12.23 5.51 8.97
N CYS A 67 12.36 4.61 8.00
CA CYS A 67 12.21 4.94 6.59
C CYS A 67 10.82 5.50 6.26
N SER A 68 9.76 4.81 6.69
CA SER A 68 8.38 5.23 6.48
C SER A 68 7.95 6.40 7.35
N GLY A 69 8.49 6.52 8.56
CA GLY A 69 8.22 7.62 9.47
C GLY A 69 8.79 8.93 8.95
N LEU A 70 9.95 8.90 8.27
CA LEU A 70 10.51 10.06 7.59
C LEU A 70 9.58 10.58 6.50
N THR A 71 9.18 9.71 5.57
CA THR A 71 8.32 10.08 4.44
C THR A 71 6.93 10.53 4.91
N ALA A 72 6.31 9.83 5.85
CA ALA A 72 5.02 10.21 6.42
C ALA A 72 5.07 11.58 7.09
N TYR A 73 6.11 11.84 7.88
CA TYR A 73 6.32 13.14 8.51
C TYR A 73 6.41 14.26 7.46
N ILE A 74 7.23 14.10 6.42
CA ILE A 74 7.45 15.12 5.39
C ILE A 74 6.15 15.43 4.63
N TYR A 75 5.42 14.41 4.17
CA TYR A 75 4.17 14.62 3.45
C TYR A 75 3.09 15.27 4.33
N ARG A 76 3.04 14.94 5.62
CA ARG A 76 2.15 15.59 6.58
C ARG A 76 2.53 17.07 6.79
N GLN A 77 3.82 17.39 6.92
CA GLN A 77 4.26 18.78 7.14
C GLN A 77 4.06 19.67 5.91
N VAL A 78 4.41 19.16 4.72
CA VAL A 78 4.43 19.97 3.49
C VAL A 78 3.04 20.06 2.85
N ALA A 79 2.34 18.94 2.78
CA ALA A 79 1.12 18.81 1.99
C ALA A 79 -0.14 18.53 2.84
N GLY A 80 0.01 18.22 4.13
CA GLY A 80 -1.11 17.79 4.97
C GLY A 80 -1.69 16.44 4.54
N ILE A 81 -0.91 15.62 3.84
CA ILE A 81 -1.35 14.32 3.28
C ILE A 81 -0.85 13.19 4.16
N GLU A 82 -1.78 12.32 4.56
CA GLU A 82 -1.48 11.06 5.24
C GLU A 82 -1.24 9.96 4.20
N ILE A 83 0.03 9.59 3.99
CA ILE A 83 0.43 8.53 3.05
C ILE A 83 0.54 7.14 3.72
N GLY A 84 0.19 7.07 5.01
CA GLY A 84 0.38 5.88 5.83
C GLY A 84 1.71 5.88 6.59
N GLU A 85 1.71 5.25 7.76
CA GLU A 85 2.79 5.32 8.75
C GLU A 85 3.82 4.17 8.63
N SER A 86 3.63 3.29 7.65
CA SER A 86 4.51 2.14 7.40
C SER A 86 4.87 2.03 5.92
N THR A 87 5.99 1.39 5.61
CA THR A 87 6.38 1.10 4.22
C THR A 87 5.26 0.35 3.48
N TYR A 88 4.57 -0.59 4.14
CA TYR A 88 3.49 -1.40 3.57
C TYR A 88 2.27 -0.58 3.16
N THR A 89 1.91 0.41 3.97
CA THR A 89 0.84 1.35 3.63
C THR A 89 1.26 2.28 2.50
N GLN A 90 2.51 2.75 2.52
CA GLN A 90 3.04 3.68 1.54
C GLN A 90 3.28 3.06 0.16
N ILE A 91 3.60 1.76 0.10
CA ILE A 91 3.69 1.00 -1.16
C ILE A 91 2.39 1.06 -1.95
N ASN A 92 1.25 1.38 -1.34
CA ASN A 92 -0.04 1.50 -2.01
C ASN A 92 -0.60 2.93 -2.01
N ALA A 93 0.19 3.91 -1.54
CA ALA A 93 -0.20 5.30 -1.56
C ALA A 93 -0.07 5.86 -3.00
N GLY A 94 -0.98 6.76 -3.38
CA GLY A 94 -0.91 7.45 -4.66
C GLY A 94 -0.99 6.53 -5.89
N THR A 95 -0.28 6.90 -6.95
CA THR A 95 -0.31 6.22 -8.25
C THR A 95 1.06 5.60 -8.56
N GLU A 96 1.10 4.40 -9.16
CA GLU A 96 2.37 3.82 -9.64
C GLU A 96 2.99 4.66 -10.75
N VAL A 97 4.31 4.81 -10.71
CA VAL A 97 5.10 5.38 -11.80
C VAL A 97 6.31 4.48 -12.09
N SER A 98 6.71 4.41 -13.36
CA SER A 98 7.94 3.72 -13.74
C SER A 98 9.18 4.51 -13.33
N GLN A 99 10.35 3.86 -13.31
CA GLN A 99 11.62 4.52 -12.99
C GLN A 99 11.92 5.73 -13.88
N ALA A 100 11.52 5.68 -15.15
CA ALA A 100 11.74 6.76 -16.12
C ALA A 100 10.78 7.95 -15.91
N GLU A 101 9.66 7.73 -15.24
CA GLU A 101 8.64 8.74 -14.98
C GLU A 101 8.80 9.42 -13.62
N MET A 102 9.61 8.86 -12.72
CA MET A 102 9.84 9.39 -11.39
C MET A 102 10.24 10.87 -11.44
N GLN A 103 9.57 11.68 -10.63
CA GLN A 103 9.84 13.08 -10.42
C GLN A 103 10.32 13.34 -8.99
N PRO A 104 11.18 14.34 -8.75
CA PRO A 104 11.58 14.72 -7.40
C PRO A 104 10.35 14.88 -6.49
N GLY A 105 10.39 14.24 -5.32
CA GLY A 105 9.27 14.18 -4.39
C GLY A 105 8.57 12.83 -4.37
N ASP A 106 8.64 12.02 -5.42
CA ASP A 106 8.00 10.70 -5.44
C ASP A 106 8.56 9.76 -4.37
N LEU A 107 7.71 8.86 -3.87
CA LEU A 107 8.18 7.75 -3.04
C LEU A 107 8.85 6.71 -3.93
N VAL A 108 10.03 6.24 -3.53
CA VAL A 108 10.76 5.18 -4.23
C VAL A 108 11.06 4.04 -3.26
N PHE A 109 10.85 2.81 -3.74
CA PHE A 109 10.99 1.58 -3.00
C PHE A 109 12.05 0.70 -3.69
N PRO A 110 13.25 0.56 -3.10
CA PRO A 110 14.27 -0.34 -3.66
C PRO A 110 13.93 -1.82 -3.53
N HIS A 111 13.08 -2.15 -2.55
CA HIS A 111 12.45 -3.45 -2.29
C HIS A 111 11.23 -3.22 -1.37
N ASP A 112 10.49 -4.27 -1.03
CA ASP A 112 9.24 -4.26 -0.25
C ASP A 112 9.35 -3.79 1.21
N GLY A 113 10.58 -3.67 1.74
CA GLY A 113 10.87 -3.35 3.14
C GLY A 113 11.44 -1.95 3.37
N HIS A 114 11.67 -1.16 2.31
CA HIS A 114 12.33 0.14 2.43
C HIS A 114 11.71 1.20 1.51
N VAL A 115 11.67 2.45 1.97
CA VAL A 115 11.17 3.61 1.21
C VAL A 115 12.10 4.80 1.37
N GLY A 116 12.19 5.62 0.32
CA GLY A 116 12.83 6.93 0.32
C GLY A 116 12.06 7.92 -0.54
N ILE A 117 12.51 9.17 -0.54
CA ILE A 117 11.99 10.24 -1.40
C ILE A 117 12.98 10.44 -2.54
N TYR A 118 12.52 10.25 -3.78
CA TYR A 118 13.32 10.49 -4.97
C TYR A 118 13.66 11.97 -5.09
N ILE A 119 14.91 12.30 -5.43
CA ILE A 119 15.38 13.69 -5.54
C ILE A 119 15.94 14.05 -6.94
N GLY A 120 15.81 13.15 -7.91
CA GLY A 120 16.47 13.26 -9.21
C GLY A 120 17.79 12.51 -9.28
N ASN A 121 18.36 12.37 -10.49
CA ASN A 121 19.68 11.79 -10.75
C ASN A 121 19.90 10.38 -10.16
N ASN A 122 18.85 9.55 -10.12
CA ASN A 122 18.88 8.22 -9.49
C ASN A 122 19.25 8.25 -7.98
N GLN A 123 18.91 9.34 -7.28
CA GLN A 123 19.18 9.49 -5.85
C GLN A 123 17.90 9.60 -5.03
N MET A 124 17.98 9.21 -3.77
CA MET A 124 16.91 9.36 -2.79
C MET A 124 17.41 9.91 -1.46
N ILE A 125 16.53 10.60 -0.72
CA ILE A 125 16.70 10.85 0.71
C ILE A 125 15.95 9.75 1.47
N HIS A 126 16.62 9.10 2.43
CA HIS A 126 16.02 8.02 3.22
C HIS A 126 16.62 7.92 4.64
N SER A 127 15.90 7.27 5.55
CA SER A 127 16.42 6.79 6.84
C SER A 127 16.67 5.28 6.76
N PRO A 128 17.89 4.81 6.48
CA PRO A 128 18.14 3.45 5.98
C PRO A 128 18.01 2.33 7.02
N LYS A 129 18.67 2.45 8.16
CA LYS A 129 18.80 1.37 9.15
C LYS A 129 19.38 1.86 10.47
N ALA A 130 19.27 1.02 11.50
CA ALA A 130 19.87 1.26 12.81
C ALA A 130 21.38 1.53 12.72
N GLY A 131 21.84 2.51 13.51
CA GLY A 131 23.24 2.96 13.52
C GLY A 131 23.63 3.90 12.37
N ASP A 132 22.67 4.29 11.54
CA ASP A 132 22.86 5.22 10.43
C ASP A 132 21.98 6.46 10.61
N VAL A 133 22.07 7.40 9.66
CA VAL A 133 21.34 8.67 9.69
C VAL A 133 20.53 8.89 8.41
N VAL A 134 19.58 9.81 8.48
CA VAL A 134 18.91 10.34 7.28
C VAL A 134 19.98 10.90 6.33
N LYS A 135 20.04 10.39 5.10
CA LYS A 135 21.08 10.73 4.14
C LYS A 135 20.57 10.70 2.70
N ILE A 136 21.38 11.25 1.81
CA ILE A 136 21.24 11.07 0.37
C ILE A 136 22.05 9.84 -0.03
N SER A 137 21.46 8.94 -0.82
CA SER A 137 22.17 7.85 -1.47
C SER A 137 21.62 7.60 -2.87
N ASP A 138 22.39 6.89 -3.68
CA ASP A 138 21.88 6.35 -4.93
C ASP A 138 20.79 5.30 -4.66
N ILE A 139 19.85 5.19 -5.58
CA ILE A 139 18.86 4.11 -5.61
C ILE A 139 19.60 2.86 -6.12
N TYR A 140 19.89 1.94 -5.20
CA TYR A 140 20.70 0.75 -5.44
C TYR A 140 19.94 -0.40 -6.12
N SER A 141 18.62 -0.33 -6.14
CA SER A 141 17.70 -1.25 -6.82
C SER A 141 16.40 -0.50 -7.05
N PHE A 142 15.68 -0.79 -8.14
CA PHE A 142 14.35 -0.26 -8.39
C PHE A 142 13.34 -1.40 -8.34
N TRP A 143 12.42 -1.34 -7.39
CA TRP A 143 11.27 -2.23 -7.35
C TRP A 143 9.99 -1.48 -7.75
N ARG A 144 9.76 -0.31 -7.14
CA ARG A 144 8.52 0.45 -7.35
C ARG A 144 8.69 1.92 -7.01
N ALA A 145 7.84 2.77 -7.58
CA ALA A 145 7.69 4.16 -7.16
C ALA A 145 6.22 4.59 -7.15
N ARG A 146 5.91 5.58 -6.29
CA ARG A 146 4.57 6.16 -6.14
C ARG A 146 4.63 7.67 -6.22
N ILE A 147 3.83 8.23 -7.12
CA ILE A 147 3.51 9.66 -7.11
C ILE A 147 2.33 9.92 -6.19
N ILE A 148 2.50 10.86 -5.26
CA ILE A 148 1.43 11.30 -4.36
C ILE A 148 0.77 12.53 -4.97
N ILE A 149 -0.52 12.42 -5.25
CA ILE A 149 -1.34 13.53 -5.75
C ILE A 149 -2.12 14.16 -4.60
N ALA A 150 -2.23 15.49 -4.60
CA ALA A 150 -3.06 16.17 -3.61
C ALA A 150 -4.52 16.04 -4.04
N THR A 151 -5.19 15.01 -3.54
CA THR A 151 -6.65 15.06 -3.44
C THR A 151 -7.01 15.89 -2.20
N ALA A 152 -8.00 16.78 -2.34
CA ALA A 152 -8.49 17.66 -1.27
C ALA A 152 -8.68 16.90 0.06
N PRO A 153 -8.53 17.57 1.23
CA PRO A 153 -8.60 16.92 2.53
C PRO A 153 -9.88 16.09 2.66
N ASN A 154 -9.71 14.77 2.67
CA ASN A 154 -10.69 13.70 2.87
C ASN A 154 -12.15 14.15 3.11
N THR A 155 -12.89 14.43 2.04
CA THR A 155 -14.36 14.34 2.03
C THR A 155 -14.86 13.76 0.71
N THR A 156 -14.43 12.55 0.39
CA THR A 156 -15.19 11.49 -0.30
C THR A 156 -14.22 10.35 -0.60
N LEU A 157 -14.38 9.25 0.13
CA LEU A 157 -13.85 7.94 -0.25
C LEU A 157 -14.52 7.56 -1.58
N GLN A 158 -13.96 8.02 -2.69
CA GLN A 158 -14.44 7.66 -4.02
C GLN A 158 -14.03 6.21 -4.24
N ALA A 159 -15.04 5.33 -4.22
CA ALA A 159 -15.06 3.90 -4.51
C ALA A 159 -13.67 3.30 -4.80
N ALA A 160 -13.08 2.71 -3.76
CA ALA A 160 -11.91 1.86 -3.90
C ALA A 160 -12.18 0.84 -5.01
N LYS A 161 -11.48 1.03 -6.13
CA LYS A 161 -11.20 -0.05 -7.08
C LYS A 161 -10.61 -1.21 -6.24
N PRO A 162 -11.04 -2.47 -6.43
CA PRO A 162 -10.74 -3.55 -5.50
C PRO A 162 -9.24 -3.59 -5.25
N ILE A 163 -8.85 -3.48 -3.97
CA ILE A 163 -7.48 -3.67 -3.51
C ILE A 163 -7.09 -5.07 -3.95
N VAL A 164 -6.29 -5.18 -5.01
CA VAL A 164 -5.77 -6.48 -5.44
C VAL A 164 -4.63 -6.80 -4.47
N LEU A 165 -4.98 -7.52 -3.41
CA LEU A 165 -4.10 -8.08 -2.37
C LEU A 165 -2.98 -9.02 -2.93
N ALA A 166 -2.89 -9.21 -4.25
CA ALA A 166 -2.05 -10.25 -4.86
C ALA A 166 -0.54 -9.96 -4.83
N GLU A 167 -0.07 -8.78 -4.41
CA GLU A 167 1.34 -8.39 -4.60
C GLU A 167 2.15 -8.09 -3.31
N THR A 168 1.57 -8.23 -2.11
CA THR A 168 2.30 -7.95 -0.85
C THR A 168 2.81 -9.18 -0.11
N GLY A 169 2.46 -10.39 -0.55
CA GLY A 169 2.79 -11.64 0.14
C GLY A 169 2.20 -11.81 1.55
N GLU A 170 1.51 -10.80 2.08
CA GLU A 170 0.82 -10.83 3.38
C GLU A 170 -0.69 -11.16 3.27
N ALA A 171 -1.23 -11.25 2.04
CA ALA A 171 -2.64 -11.55 1.79
C ALA A 171 -3.21 -12.82 2.46
N PRO A 172 -2.45 -13.91 2.67
CA PRO A 172 -3.00 -15.08 3.35
C PRO A 172 -2.95 -14.97 4.88
N VAL A 173 -2.09 -14.11 5.43
CA VAL A 173 -1.89 -14.00 6.90
C VAL A 173 -2.72 -12.88 7.53
N PHE A 174 -3.40 -12.08 6.72
CA PHE A 174 -4.41 -11.12 7.14
C PHE A 174 -5.75 -11.39 6.45
N ASP A 175 -6.82 -11.48 7.23
CA ASP A 175 -8.18 -11.59 6.73
C ASP A 175 -9.07 -10.60 7.49
N ALA A 176 -9.51 -9.56 6.80
CA ALA A 176 -10.30 -8.48 7.41
C ALA A 176 -11.59 -8.99 8.06
N ASN A 177 -12.28 -9.94 7.41
CA ASN A 177 -13.53 -10.48 7.95
C ASN A 177 -13.26 -11.33 9.18
N PHE A 178 -12.26 -12.21 9.13
CA PHE A 178 -11.83 -12.98 10.29
C PHE A 178 -11.46 -12.06 11.45
N TYR A 179 -10.63 -11.04 11.18
CA TYR A 179 -10.11 -10.13 12.18
C TYR A 179 -11.21 -9.31 12.84
N ALA A 180 -12.13 -8.75 12.04
CA ALA A 180 -13.28 -8.04 12.57
C ALA A 180 -14.26 -8.96 13.31
N ASN A 181 -14.54 -10.16 12.80
CA ASN A 181 -15.43 -11.11 13.47
C ASN A 181 -14.86 -11.63 14.79
N LYS A 182 -13.53 -11.81 14.86
CA LYS A 182 -12.83 -12.26 16.06
C LYS A 182 -12.75 -11.18 17.14
N TYR A 183 -12.63 -9.91 16.76
CA TYR A 183 -12.44 -8.79 17.67
C TYR A 183 -13.60 -7.78 17.55
N SER A 184 -14.56 -7.91 18.48
CA SER A 184 -15.80 -7.11 18.47
C SER A 184 -15.55 -5.61 18.59
N ASP A 185 -14.51 -5.17 19.29
CA ASP A 185 -14.05 -3.78 19.36
C ASP A 185 -13.70 -3.23 17.97
N LEU A 186 -12.99 -4.02 17.17
CA LEU A 186 -12.61 -3.64 15.81
C LEU A 186 -13.78 -3.63 14.86
N ARG A 187 -14.71 -4.59 15.01
CA ARG A 187 -15.95 -4.58 14.24
C ARG A 187 -16.81 -3.36 14.54
N GLN A 188 -16.85 -2.93 15.80
CA GLN A 188 -17.55 -1.71 16.19
C GLN A 188 -16.86 -0.45 15.66
N ALA A 189 -15.51 -0.40 15.74
CA ALA A 189 -14.74 0.77 15.33
C ALA A 189 -14.62 0.94 13.80
N PHE A 190 -14.43 -0.16 13.07
CA PHE A 190 -14.05 -0.16 11.65
C PHE A 190 -15.03 -0.93 10.76
N GLY A 191 -16.02 -1.61 11.33
CA GLY A 191 -16.91 -2.48 10.56
C GLY A 191 -16.13 -3.62 9.90
N THR A 192 -16.33 -3.79 8.60
CA THR A 192 -15.55 -4.70 7.74
C THR A 192 -14.61 -3.92 6.83
N ASN A 193 -14.22 -2.69 7.20
CA ASN A 193 -13.29 -1.88 6.41
C ASN A 193 -11.89 -2.50 6.47
N GLU A 194 -11.54 -3.23 5.41
CA GLU A 194 -10.30 -3.96 5.30
C GLU A 194 -9.05 -3.11 5.52
N ALA A 195 -8.98 -1.90 4.95
CA ALA A 195 -7.81 -1.04 5.07
C ALA A 195 -7.59 -0.56 6.51
N GLN A 196 -8.66 -0.18 7.21
CA GLN A 196 -8.59 0.24 8.61
C GLN A 196 -8.23 -0.92 9.54
N LEU A 197 -8.81 -2.09 9.29
CA LEU A 197 -8.52 -3.32 10.02
C LEU A 197 -7.07 -3.77 9.82
N TYR A 198 -6.56 -3.71 8.59
CA TYR A 198 -5.18 -4.03 8.27
C TYR A 198 -4.22 -3.03 8.95
N ASN A 199 -4.51 -1.73 8.83
CA ASN A 199 -3.71 -0.70 9.49
C ASN A 199 -3.67 -0.88 11.01
N HIS A 200 -4.81 -1.20 11.63
CA HIS A 200 -4.85 -1.54 13.04
C HIS A 200 -3.99 -2.78 13.33
N TRP A 201 -4.11 -3.85 12.53
CA TRP A 201 -3.38 -5.08 12.76
C TRP A 201 -1.86 -4.87 12.74
N ILE A 202 -1.32 -4.22 11.70
CA ILE A 202 0.12 -3.97 11.60
C ILE A 202 0.63 -2.98 12.65
N THR A 203 -0.20 -2.02 13.07
CA THR A 203 0.22 -0.97 14.01
C THR A 203 0.16 -1.45 15.47
N TYR A 204 -0.92 -2.16 15.81
CA TYR A 204 -1.29 -2.53 17.19
C TYR A 204 -1.52 -4.04 17.33
N GLY A 205 -2.28 -4.64 16.41
CA GLY A 205 -2.71 -6.03 16.51
C GLY A 205 -1.56 -7.02 16.70
N ILE A 206 -0.48 -6.91 15.92
CA ILE A 206 0.71 -7.77 16.08
C ILE A 206 1.34 -7.59 17.48
N LYS A 207 1.49 -6.35 17.95
CA LYS A 207 2.09 -6.05 19.28
C LYS A 207 1.24 -6.61 20.42
N GLU A 208 -0.07 -6.58 20.27
CA GLU A 208 -1.04 -7.17 21.18
C GLU A 208 -1.13 -8.70 21.06
N GLY A 209 -0.48 -9.27 20.03
CA GLY A 209 -0.54 -10.66 19.65
C GLY A 209 -1.96 -11.11 19.30
N ARG A 210 -2.66 -10.26 18.54
CA ARG A 210 -3.93 -10.57 17.91
C ARG A 210 -3.72 -11.39 16.63
N THR A 211 -4.65 -12.31 16.39
CA THR A 211 -4.65 -13.23 15.25
C THR A 211 -5.53 -12.66 14.15
N ALA A 212 -5.00 -12.40 12.96
CA ALA A 212 -5.78 -11.81 11.86
C ALA A 212 -6.17 -12.79 10.75
N SER A 213 -5.72 -14.04 10.78
CA SER A 213 -6.25 -15.11 9.94
C SER A 213 -6.06 -16.46 10.62
N GLU A 214 -6.65 -17.51 10.07
CA GLU A 214 -6.43 -18.88 10.57
C GLU A 214 -5.02 -19.41 10.22
N ILE A 215 -4.37 -18.83 9.22
CA ILE A 215 -3.10 -19.33 8.66
C ILE A 215 -1.90 -18.89 9.49
N PHE A 216 -2.00 -17.77 10.20
CA PHE A 216 -0.90 -17.26 11.00
C PHE A 216 -1.36 -16.76 12.37
N ASP A 217 -0.77 -17.34 13.42
CA ASP A 217 -0.95 -16.90 14.79
C ASP A 217 0.42 -16.60 15.41
N VAL A 218 0.70 -15.32 15.65
CA VAL A 218 2.02 -14.87 16.15
C VAL A 218 2.34 -15.40 17.54
N LYS A 219 1.33 -15.64 18.39
CA LYS A 219 1.53 -16.20 19.72
C LYS A 219 1.92 -17.66 19.62
N PHE A 220 1.19 -18.42 18.80
CA PHE A 220 1.54 -19.81 18.49
C PHE A 220 2.92 -19.92 17.85
N TYR A 221 3.18 -19.10 16.84
CA TYR A 221 4.44 -19.07 16.11
C TYR A 221 5.62 -18.83 17.07
N LEU A 222 5.53 -17.81 17.94
CA LEU A 222 6.58 -17.56 18.92
C LEU A 222 6.70 -18.71 19.93
N ALA A 223 5.58 -19.19 20.48
CA ALA A 223 5.56 -20.27 21.47
C ALA A 223 6.17 -21.59 20.95
N ASN A 224 5.99 -21.88 19.67
CA ASN A 224 6.44 -23.12 19.05
C ASN A 224 7.92 -23.10 18.60
N ASN A 225 8.57 -21.93 18.62
CA ASN A 225 9.95 -21.77 18.18
C ASN A 225 10.83 -21.29 19.35
N LYS A 226 11.45 -22.25 20.06
CA LYS A 226 12.29 -21.99 21.25
C LYS A 226 13.48 -21.08 20.96
N ASP A 227 14.05 -21.19 19.76
CA ASP A 227 15.10 -20.30 19.27
C ASP A 227 14.64 -18.83 19.26
N LEU A 228 13.41 -18.56 18.84
CA LEU A 228 12.86 -17.20 18.83
C LEU A 228 12.53 -16.70 20.22
N ILE A 229 12.03 -17.57 21.11
CA ILE A 229 11.83 -17.21 22.53
C ILE A 229 13.16 -16.82 23.17
N ASN A 230 14.23 -17.59 22.93
CA ASN A 230 15.55 -17.30 23.46
C ASN A 230 16.12 -15.99 22.89
N ALA A 231 15.84 -15.68 21.62
CA ALA A 231 16.34 -14.48 20.96
C ALA A 231 15.55 -13.21 21.31
N PHE A 232 14.22 -13.29 21.39
CA PHE A 232 13.33 -12.12 21.46
C PHE A 232 12.56 -11.99 22.77
N GLY A 233 12.52 -13.05 23.58
CA GLY A 233 11.64 -13.17 24.74
C GLY A 233 10.24 -13.70 24.38
N ALA A 234 9.51 -14.19 25.38
CA ALA A 234 8.24 -14.93 25.19
C ALA A 234 7.04 -14.08 24.73
N THR A 235 7.16 -12.76 24.72
CA THR A 235 6.06 -11.82 24.42
C THR A 235 6.39 -10.80 23.34
N ASN A 236 7.56 -10.90 22.70
CA ASN A 236 7.96 -9.97 21.65
C ASN A 236 7.41 -10.40 20.29
N TYR A 237 6.10 -10.24 20.12
CA TYR A 237 5.37 -10.68 18.94
C TYR A 237 5.77 -9.90 17.67
N THR A 238 6.19 -8.64 17.80
CA THR A 238 6.70 -7.87 16.65
C THR A 238 7.98 -8.48 16.09
N ALA A 239 8.95 -8.83 16.93
CA ALA A 239 10.16 -9.51 16.48
C ALA A 239 9.86 -10.90 15.89
N ALA A 240 8.94 -11.65 16.50
CA ALA A 240 8.49 -12.94 15.98
C ALA A 240 7.82 -12.82 14.60
N TYR A 241 6.97 -11.81 14.40
CA TYR A 241 6.34 -11.54 13.11
C TYR A 241 7.37 -11.12 12.05
N ASN A 242 8.32 -10.26 12.41
CA ASN A 242 9.42 -9.89 11.51
C ASN A 242 10.26 -11.12 11.12
N HIS A 243 10.54 -12.02 12.06
CA HIS A 243 11.21 -13.28 11.75
C HIS A 243 10.37 -14.16 10.81
N PHE A 244 9.08 -14.30 11.06
CA PHE A 244 8.18 -15.02 10.14
C PHE A 244 8.30 -14.47 8.72
N ARG A 245 8.25 -13.14 8.59
CA ARG A 245 8.29 -12.41 7.31
C ARG A 245 9.63 -12.40 6.61
N ASN A 246 10.71 -12.61 7.32
CA ASN A 246 12.02 -12.70 6.71
C ASN A 246 12.34 -14.16 6.43
N ASP A 247 12.19 -15.04 7.41
CA ASP A 247 12.84 -16.34 7.41
C ASP A 247 11.87 -17.49 7.66
N GLY A 248 10.82 -17.27 8.44
CA GLY A 248 9.93 -18.34 8.90
C GLY A 248 9.29 -19.17 7.79
N PHE A 249 8.91 -18.56 6.68
CA PHE A 249 8.42 -19.32 5.51
C PHE A 249 9.51 -20.09 4.78
N ARG A 250 10.73 -19.55 4.67
CA ARG A 250 11.88 -20.21 4.01
C ARG A 250 12.33 -21.43 4.79
N GLU A 251 12.21 -21.34 6.11
CA GLU A 251 12.50 -22.41 7.05
C GLU A 251 11.36 -23.44 7.16
N GLY A 252 10.22 -23.21 6.50
CA GLY A 252 9.07 -24.11 6.54
C GLY A 252 8.45 -24.22 7.94
N ARG A 253 8.52 -23.15 8.75
CA ARG A 253 8.05 -23.17 10.15
C ARG A 253 6.54 -23.40 10.25
N ASN A 254 6.12 -23.89 11.42
CA ASN A 254 4.71 -24.03 11.76
C ASN A 254 4.10 -22.65 12.10
N LEU A 255 3.11 -22.20 11.34
CA LEU A 255 2.61 -20.81 11.37
C LEU A 255 1.39 -20.63 12.26
N SER A 256 0.55 -21.66 12.34
CA SER A 256 -0.62 -21.70 13.19
C SER A 256 -0.94 -23.15 13.58
N PRO A 257 -1.86 -23.39 14.51
CA PRO A 257 -2.32 -24.74 14.81
C PRO A 257 -2.87 -25.51 13.60
N VAL A 258 -3.34 -24.80 12.57
CA VAL A 258 -3.96 -25.40 11.38
C VAL A 258 -3.04 -25.38 10.15
N PHE A 259 -1.93 -24.64 10.18
CA PHE A 259 -1.05 -24.53 9.02
C PHE A 259 0.43 -24.63 9.37
N ASN A 260 1.05 -25.70 8.87
CA ASN A 260 2.48 -25.91 8.90
C ASN A 260 3.05 -25.82 7.48
N MET A 261 3.87 -24.80 7.21
CA MET A 261 4.40 -24.53 5.86
C MET A 261 5.24 -25.70 5.35
N GLY A 262 6.21 -26.18 6.14
CA GLY A 262 7.10 -27.26 5.72
C GLY A 262 6.35 -28.56 5.44
N TYR A 263 5.34 -28.88 6.26
CA TYR A 263 4.48 -30.04 6.04
C TYR A 263 3.63 -29.87 4.78
N TYR A 264 3.00 -28.73 4.59
CA TYR A 264 2.12 -28.50 3.44
C TYR A 264 2.90 -28.52 2.12
N SER A 265 4.04 -27.83 2.05
CA SER A 265 4.90 -27.85 0.87
C SER A 265 5.46 -29.26 0.58
N LYS A 266 5.81 -30.03 1.60
CA LYS A 266 6.32 -31.40 1.43
C LYS A 266 5.27 -32.35 0.84
N ASN A 267 4.01 -32.21 1.25
CA ASN A 267 2.93 -33.09 0.80
C ASN A 267 2.28 -32.64 -0.51
N ASN A 268 2.59 -31.43 -0.99
CA ASN A 268 2.08 -30.87 -2.24
C ASN A 268 3.26 -30.43 -3.14
N PRO A 269 4.07 -31.40 -3.63
CA PRO A 269 5.26 -31.09 -4.42
C PRO A 269 4.93 -30.44 -5.78
N ASP A 270 3.72 -30.66 -6.29
CA ASP A 270 3.16 -29.98 -7.46
C ASP A 270 3.04 -28.46 -7.24
N LEU A 271 2.59 -28.01 -6.06
CA LEU A 271 2.56 -26.59 -5.70
C LEU A 271 3.96 -26.00 -5.61
N VAL A 272 4.91 -26.75 -5.05
CA VAL A 272 6.32 -26.32 -4.99
C VAL A 272 6.92 -26.22 -6.39
N ASN A 273 6.57 -27.13 -7.30
CA ASN A 273 7.00 -27.07 -8.70
C ASN A 273 6.35 -25.91 -9.46
N ALA A 274 5.09 -25.60 -9.19
CA ALA A 274 4.33 -24.54 -9.85
C ALA A 274 4.72 -23.14 -9.37
N TYR A 275 4.88 -22.96 -8.06
CA TYR A 275 5.05 -21.66 -7.42
C TYR A 275 6.49 -21.42 -6.93
N GLY A 276 7.33 -22.45 -6.87
CA GLY A 276 8.72 -22.33 -6.43
C GLY A 276 8.82 -21.79 -4.99
N LYS A 277 9.40 -20.59 -4.86
CA LYS A 277 9.55 -19.87 -3.58
C LYS A 277 8.46 -18.81 -3.35
N ASP A 278 7.39 -18.81 -4.14
CA ASP A 278 6.22 -17.98 -3.88
C ASP A 278 5.35 -18.63 -2.79
N TYR A 279 5.81 -18.46 -1.54
CA TYR A 279 5.14 -18.99 -0.36
C TYR A 279 3.76 -18.38 -0.14
N SER A 280 3.51 -17.19 -0.68
CA SER A 280 2.22 -16.50 -0.63
C SER A 280 1.20 -17.24 -1.47
N ALA A 281 1.57 -17.65 -2.67
CA ALA A 281 0.74 -18.50 -3.52
C ALA A 281 0.44 -19.86 -2.86
N ILE A 282 1.44 -20.47 -2.20
CA ILE A 282 1.27 -21.73 -1.47
C ILE A 282 0.30 -21.57 -0.28
N MET A 283 0.45 -20.52 0.53
CA MET A 283 -0.48 -20.23 1.64
C MET A 283 -1.89 -19.90 1.14
N ASN A 284 -2.01 -19.18 0.03
CA ASN A 284 -3.31 -18.90 -0.58
C ASN A 284 -3.97 -20.18 -1.11
N HIS A 285 -3.19 -21.09 -1.70
CA HIS A 285 -3.69 -22.39 -2.10
C HIS A 285 -4.21 -23.17 -0.89
N PHE A 286 -3.48 -23.20 0.23
CA PHE A 286 -3.99 -23.78 1.47
C PHE A 286 -5.29 -23.12 1.93
N LYS A 287 -5.36 -21.78 1.92
CA LYS A 287 -6.56 -21.02 2.31
C LYS A 287 -7.80 -21.43 1.52
N VAL A 288 -7.65 -21.58 0.20
CA VAL A 288 -8.77 -21.80 -0.72
C VAL A 288 -9.16 -23.27 -0.80
N TYR A 289 -8.16 -24.17 -0.84
CA TYR A 289 -8.36 -25.59 -1.11
C TYR A 289 -7.99 -26.46 0.10
N GLY A 290 -6.84 -26.22 0.72
CA GLY A 290 -6.30 -27.07 1.79
C GLY A 290 -7.02 -26.99 3.14
N MET A 291 -7.79 -25.95 3.43
CA MET A 291 -8.55 -25.83 4.69
C MET A 291 -9.81 -26.72 4.71
N ASN A 292 -10.36 -27.04 3.54
CA ASN A 292 -11.56 -27.86 3.37
C ASN A 292 -11.24 -29.33 3.08
N GLU A 293 -10.01 -29.63 2.66
CA GLU A 293 -9.50 -30.99 2.59
C GLU A 293 -9.17 -31.46 4.02
N GLU A 294 -9.54 -32.70 4.36
CA GLU A 294 -9.35 -33.31 5.68
C GLU A 294 -7.87 -33.54 6.08
N VAL A 295 -6.99 -32.56 5.88
CA VAL A 295 -5.59 -32.55 6.34
C VAL A 295 -5.49 -32.16 7.83
N GLN A 296 -6.63 -31.85 8.47
CA GLN A 296 -6.70 -31.41 9.86
C GLN A 296 -6.25 -32.45 10.92
N VAL A 297 -5.95 -33.71 10.56
CA VAL A 297 -5.85 -34.80 11.56
C VAL A 297 -4.43 -35.39 11.77
N LYS A 298 -3.34 -34.82 11.23
CA LYS A 298 -1.99 -35.45 11.43
C LYS A 298 -0.82 -34.55 11.84
N ILE A 299 -1.08 -33.39 12.44
CA ILE A 299 0.02 -32.51 12.93
C ILE A 299 0.38 -32.77 14.42
N LEU A 300 -0.30 -33.69 15.13
CA LEU A 300 -0.04 -34.00 16.55
C LEU A 300 0.23 -35.48 16.89
N THR A 301 0.81 -36.27 15.99
CA THR A 301 1.36 -37.60 16.35
C THR A 301 2.81 -37.74 15.91
#